data_AF-A0A1S1ENT7-F1
#
_entry.id   AF-A0A1S1ENT7-F1
#
_cell.length_a   1.000
_cell.length_b   1.000
_cell.length_c   1.000
_cell.angle_alpha   90.00
_cell.angle_beta   90.00
_cell.angle_gamma   90.00
#
_symmetry.space_group_name_H-M   'P 1'
#
loop_
_entity.id
_entity.type
_entity.pdbx_description
1 polymer ?
#
loop_
_entity_poly.entity_id
_entity_poly.type
_entity_poly.pdbx_seq_one_letter_code
_entity_poly.pdbx_strand_id
1 'polypeptide(L)'
;MSFLGDIRERRRETAKQVKAAKAKAKEEARHAARLNRKAHKAEVKAAKRDQKHQHKLELKEAAGRVRSEEKLGKKELKLENRALKRAEKIRKASAKDEKKALAAKQRHQTKMAEKILQQQRSQGFNKDKAKSWIGGARLLVPVLVPLAYRAITAIQRREHSSAAQKFGVSANDAARYQGHGAPLLARIEATRGSLTELRKSGVKGTDGFIKDANSRLDVMTDAINTAEKMTPEQRRRAHHSITAELDSLDRQIISELGA
;
A
#
# COMPACT_ATOMS: atom_id res chain seq x y z
N MET A 1 112.57 -15.28 -11.03
CA MET A 1 111.19 -15.19 -11.54
C MET A 1 110.26 -15.12 -10.34
N SER A 2 109.54 -14.01 -10.17
CA SER A 2 108.94 -13.64 -8.87
C SER A 2 107.43 -13.96 -8.84
N PHE A 3 107.08 -15.02 -8.14
CA PHE A 3 105.72 -15.60 -8.03
C PHE A 3 104.61 -14.60 -7.62
N LEU A 4 104.97 -13.51 -6.93
CA LEU A 4 104.04 -12.45 -6.50
C LEU A 4 103.62 -11.48 -7.63
N GLY A 5 104.42 -11.36 -8.70
CA GLY A 5 104.11 -10.51 -9.86
C GLY A 5 102.95 -11.08 -10.70
N ASP A 6 103.03 -12.37 -11.02
CA ASP A 6 102.02 -13.10 -11.81
C ASP A 6 100.63 -13.09 -11.16
N ILE A 7 100.55 -13.18 -9.83
CA ILE A 7 99.28 -13.14 -9.10
C ILE A 7 98.60 -11.77 -9.25
N ARG A 8 99.39 -10.68 -9.26
CA ARG A 8 98.87 -9.32 -9.39
C ARG A 8 98.38 -9.05 -10.81
N GLU A 9 99.07 -9.56 -11.82
CA GLU A 9 98.66 -9.44 -13.22
C GLU A 9 97.39 -10.24 -13.52
N ARG A 10 97.31 -11.50 -13.09
CA ARG A 10 96.09 -12.30 -13.20
C ARG A 10 94.89 -11.63 -12.53
N ARG A 11 95.06 -11.03 -11.35
CA ARG A 11 93.98 -10.25 -10.69
C ARG A 11 93.53 -9.03 -11.50
N ARG A 12 94.45 -8.37 -12.21
CA ARG A 12 94.11 -7.23 -13.08
C ARG A 12 93.36 -7.70 -14.32
N GLU A 13 93.76 -8.82 -14.91
CA GLU A 13 93.08 -9.41 -16.07
C GLU A 13 91.69 -9.94 -15.71
N THR A 14 91.54 -10.66 -14.59
CA THR A 14 90.23 -11.10 -14.12
C THR A 14 89.32 -9.92 -13.78
N ALA A 15 89.85 -8.85 -13.16
CA ALA A 15 89.08 -7.63 -12.93
C ALA A 15 88.64 -6.95 -14.24
N LYS A 16 89.48 -6.95 -15.29
CA LYS A 16 89.11 -6.46 -16.63
C LYS A 16 88.04 -7.33 -17.27
N GLN A 17 88.16 -8.66 -17.19
CA GLN A 17 87.16 -9.60 -17.70
C GLN A 17 85.82 -9.45 -16.98
N VAL A 18 85.82 -9.32 -15.65
CA VAL A 18 84.61 -9.08 -14.85
C VAL A 18 83.96 -7.74 -15.23
N LYS A 19 84.75 -6.67 -15.44
CA LYS A 19 84.22 -5.39 -15.92
C LYS A 19 83.61 -5.48 -17.33
N ALA A 20 84.28 -6.19 -18.24
CA ALA A 20 83.77 -6.41 -19.60
C ALA A 20 82.49 -7.26 -19.60
N ALA A 21 82.43 -8.32 -18.80
CA ALA A 21 81.25 -9.15 -18.61
C ALA A 21 80.08 -8.34 -18.01
N LYS A 22 80.35 -7.50 -16.99
CA LYS A 22 79.35 -6.61 -16.41
C LYS A 22 78.84 -5.56 -17.40
N ALA A 23 79.70 -5.04 -18.27
CA ALA A 23 79.32 -4.12 -19.32
C ALA A 23 78.43 -4.80 -20.39
N LYS A 24 78.79 -6.00 -20.83
CA LYS A 24 77.98 -6.81 -21.77
C LYS A 24 76.61 -7.15 -21.16
N ALA A 25 76.59 -7.66 -19.93
CA ALA A 25 75.34 -7.95 -19.22
C ALA A 25 74.45 -6.70 -19.05
N LYS A 26 75.05 -5.52 -18.82
CA LYS A 26 74.31 -4.26 -18.74
C LYS A 26 73.69 -3.85 -20.09
N GLU A 27 74.41 -4.03 -21.19
CA GLU A 27 73.88 -3.74 -22.53
C GLU A 27 72.81 -4.74 -22.96
N GLU A 28 72.99 -6.03 -22.67
CA GLU A 28 71.97 -7.06 -22.88
C GLU A 28 70.71 -6.79 -22.05
N ALA A 29 70.86 -6.43 -20.77
CA ALA A 29 69.74 -6.03 -19.93
C ALA A 29 69.02 -4.77 -20.47
N ARG A 30 69.76 -3.79 -21.00
CA ARG A 30 69.18 -2.59 -21.64
C ARG A 30 68.45 -2.94 -22.93
N HIS A 31 69.00 -3.84 -23.74
CA HIS A 31 68.36 -4.30 -24.98
C HIS A 31 67.08 -5.08 -24.69
N ALA A 32 67.14 -6.03 -23.76
CA ALA A 32 65.98 -6.78 -23.28
C ALA A 32 64.90 -5.86 -22.68
N ALA A 33 65.28 -4.87 -21.85
CA ALA A 33 64.35 -3.90 -21.30
C ALA A 33 63.67 -3.04 -22.40
N ARG A 34 64.41 -2.65 -23.45
CA ARG A 34 63.84 -1.92 -24.60
C ARG A 34 62.84 -2.77 -25.37
N LEU A 35 63.13 -4.06 -25.59
CA LEU A 35 62.22 -4.99 -26.26
C LEU A 35 60.96 -5.21 -25.44
N ASN A 36 61.09 -5.50 -24.13
CA ASN A 36 59.95 -5.68 -23.23
C ASN A 36 59.07 -4.44 -23.15
N ARG A 37 59.66 -3.23 -23.13
CA ARG A 37 58.90 -1.98 -23.16
C ARG A 37 58.12 -1.80 -24.47
N LYS A 38 58.71 -2.20 -25.61
CA LYS A 38 58.01 -2.16 -26.92
C LYS A 38 56.87 -3.18 -26.97
N ALA A 39 57.11 -4.40 -26.49
CA ALA A 39 56.10 -5.46 -26.41
C ALA A 39 54.92 -5.03 -25.53
N HIS A 40 55.18 -4.58 -24.30
CA HIS A 40 54.16 -4.07 -23.39
C HIS A 40 53.37 -2.89 -23.99
N LYS A 41 54.06 -1.97 -24.70
CA LYS A 41 53.37 -0.86 -25.38
C LYS A 41 52.48 -1.34 -26.53
N ALA A 42 52.85 -2.41 -27.22
CA ALA A 42 52.04 -3.01 -28.28
C ALA A 42 50.81 -3.74 -27.68
N GLU A 43 50.99 -4.51 -26.62
CA GLU A 43 49.92 -5.21 -25.88
C GLU A 43 48.90 -4.22 -25.31
N VAL A 44 49.34 -3.15 -24.65
CA VAL A 44 48.43 -2.11 -24.13
C VAL A 44 47.64 -1.45 -25.26
N LYS A 45 48.26 -1.25 -26.43
CA LYS A 45 47.56 -0.71 -27.61
C LYS A 45 46.55 -1.70 -28.18
N ALA A 46 46.87 -2.99 -28.22
CA ALA A 46 45.97 -4.05 -28.67
C ALA A 46 44.77 -4.17 -27.71
N ALA A 47 45.03 -4.30 -26.40
CA ALA A 47 44.00 -4.35 -25.37
C ALA A 47 43.07 -3.14 -25.42
N LYS A 48 43.59 -1.92 -25.64
CA LYS A 48 42.77 -0.71 -25.79
C LYS A 48 41.88 -0.74 -27.04
N ARG A 49 42.32 -1.38 -28.13
CA ARG A 49 41.49 -1.57 -29.33
C ARG A 49 40.41 -2.60 -29.05
N ASP A 50 40.75 -3.71 -28.41
CA ASP A 50 39.80 -4.78 -28.08
C ASP A 50 38.71 -4.28 -27.12
N GLN A 51 39.09 -3.51 -26.09
CA GLN A 51 38.13 -2.83 -25.20
C GLN A 51 37.17 -1.90 -25.96
N LYS A 52 37.67 -1.13 -26.94
CA LYS A 52 36.82 -0.27 -27.77
C LYS A 52 35.87 -1.09 -28.66
N HIS A 53 36.33 -2.21 -29.20
CA HIS A 53 35.51 -3.10 -30.00
C HIS A 53 34.42 -3.76 -29.14
N GLN A 54 34.77 -4.27 -27.96
CA GLN A 54 33.82 -4.82 -26.99
C GLN A 54 32.78 -3.78 -26.58
N HIS A 55 33.19 -2.58 -26.16
CA HIS A 55 32.26 -1.51 -25.82
C HIS A 55 31.34 -1.11 -26.98
N LYS A 56 31.84 -1.12 -28.22
CA LYS A 56 31.02 -0.85 -29.41
C LYS A 56 29.98 -1.96 -29.67
N LEU A 57 30.33 -3.21 -29.39
CA LEU A 57 29.41 -4.35 -29.50
C LEU A 57 28.36 -4.28 -28.41
N GLU A 58 28.76 -4.03 -27.16
CA GLU A 58 27.84 -3.85 -26.02
C GLU A 58 26.84 -2.72 -26.26
N LEU A 59 27.29 -1.57 -26.78
CA LEU A 59 26.39 -0.47 -27.16
C LEU A 59 25.38 -0.88 -28.24
N LYS A 60 25.80 -1.67 -29.23
CA LYS A 60 24.90 -2.16 -30.29
C LYS A 60 23.89 -3.17 -29.74
N GLU A 61 24.33 -4.06 -28.87
CA GLU A 61 23.45 -5.04 -28.21
C GLU A 61 22.46 -4.34 -27.28
N ALA A 62 22.92 -3.39 -26.46
CA ALA A 62 22.06 -2.57 -25.62
C ALA A 62 21.04 -1.78 -26.44
N ALA A 63 21.47 -1.13 -27.54
CA ALA A 63 20.55 -0.43 -28.45
C ALA A 63 19.55 -1.40 -29.12
N GLY A 64 19.98 -2.63 -29.43
CA GLY A 64 19.10 -3.69 -29.95
C GLY A 64 18.04 -4.12 -28.93
N ARG A 65 18.44 -4.31 -27.67
CA ARG A 65 17.55 -4.65 -26.56
C ARG A 65 16.52 -3.54 -26.31
N VAL A 66 16.95 -2.29 -26.19
CA VAL A 66 16.05 -1.13 -26.03
C VAL A 66 15.02 -1.06 -27.17
N ARG A 67 15.44 -1.23 -28.43
CA ARG A 67 14.50 -1.24 -29.57
C ARG A 67 13.51 -2.41 -29.52
N SER A 68 13.93 -3.57 -29.01
CA SER A 68 13.05 -4.73 -28.86
C SER A 68 12.05 -4.51 -27.72
N GLU A 69 12.48 -3.95 -26.60
CA GLU A 69 11.64 -3.58 -25.45
C GLU A 69 10.62 -2.51 -25.84
N GLU A 70 11.02 -1.46 -26.57
CA GLU A 70 10.08 -0.46 -27.08
C GLU A 70 9.02 -1.08 -28.01
N LYS A 71 9.40 -2.04 -28.86
CA LYS A 71 8.45 -2.74 -29.74
C LYS A 71 7.49 -3.62 -28.95
N LEU A 72 7.97 -4.30 -27.90
CA LEU A 72 7.14 -5.09 -27.00
C LEU A 72 6.19 -4.19 -26.21
N GLY A 73 6.69 -3.11 -25.61
CA GLY A 73 5.87 -2.11 -24.93
C GLY A 73 4.80 -1.50 -25.82
N LYS A 74 5.11 -1.18 -27.08
CA LYS A 74 4.11 -0.72 -28.07
C LYS A 74 3.03 -1.77 -28.37
N LYS A 75 3.36 -3.06 -28.36
CA LYS A 75 2.38 -4.15 -28.54
C LYS A 75 1.52 -4.32 -27.29
N GLU A 76 2.11 -4.27 -26.12
CA GLU A 76 1.42 -4.35 -24.83
C GLU A 76 0.43 -3.20 -24.65
N LEU A 77 0.87 -1.96 -24.90
CA LEU A 77 -0.01 -0.78 -24.88
C LEU A 77 -1.20 -0.92 -25.85
N LYS A 78 -1.02 -1.54 -27.02
CA LYS A 78 -2.13 -1.81 -27.95
C LYS A 78 -3.10 -2.86 -27.41
N LEU A 79 -2.60 -3.90 -26.75
CA LEU A 79 -3.42 -4.93 -26.13
C LEU A 79 -4.20 -4.38 -24.94
N GLU A 80 -3.55 -3.59 -24.08
CA GLU A 80 -4.16 -2.93 -22.95
C GLU A 80 -5.25 -1.96 -23.39
N ASN A 81 -4.98 -1.12 -24.39
CA ASN A 81 -6.00 -0.23 -24.97
C ASN A 81 -7.22 -0.99 -25.53
N ARG A 82 -7.01 -2.18 -26.12
CA ARG A 82 -8.12 -3.04 -26.57
C ARG A 82 -8.88 -3.64 -25.38
N ALA A 83 -8.19 -4.04 -24.31
CA ALA A 83 -8.79 -4.55 -23.09
C ALA A 83 -9.63 -3.47 -22.39
N LEU A 84 -9.11 -2.25 -22.26
CA LEU A 84 -9.82 -1.10 -21.69
C LEU A 84 -11.09 -0.79 -22.50
N LYS A 85 -11.02 -0.75 -23.84
CA LYS A 85 -12.20 -0.56 -24.69
C LYS A 85 -13.25 -1.66 -24.50
N ARG A 86 -12.84 -2.91 -24.27
CA ARG A 86 -13.77 -4.01 -23.96
C ARG A 86 -14.38 -3.87 -22.57
N ALA A 87 -13.56 -3.53 -21.57
CA ALA A 87 -14.01 -3.29 -20.20
C ALA A 87 -15.01 -2.13 -20.13
N GLU A 88 -14.76 -1.03 -20.86
CA GLU A 88 -15.71 0.09 -20.96
C GLU A 88 -17.03 -0.33 -21.60
N LYS A 89 -17.01 -1.16 -22.65
CA LYS A 89 -18.23 -1.68 -23.27
C LYS A 89 -19.03 -2.54 -22.30
N ILE A 90 -18.36 -3.43 -21.57
CA ILE A 90 -18.99 -4.26 -20.54
C ILE A 90 -19.58 -3.39 -19.43
N ARG A 91 -18.83 -2.41 -18.92
CA ARG A 91 -19.31 -1.47 -17.90
C ARG A 91 -20.52 -0.66 -18.36
N LYS A 92 -20.54 -0.22 -19.62
CA LYS A 92 -21.69 0.50 -20.21
C LYS A 92 -22.90 -0.41 -20.36
N ALA A 93 -22.71 -1.67 -20.73
CA ALA A 93 -23.79 -2.65 -20.81
C ALA A 93 -24.35 -2.97 -19.42
N SER A 94 -23.49 -3.29 -18.45
CA SER A 94 -23.90 -3.58 -17.07
C SER A 94 -24.61 -2.38 -16.43
N ALA A 95 -24.13 -1.15 -16.63
CA ALA A 95 -24.80 0.05 -16.13
C ALA A 95 -26.18 0.26 -16.76
N LYS A 96 -26.39 -0.13 -18.03
CA LYS A 96 -27.72 -0.08 -18.66
C LYS A 96 -28.65 -1.13 -18.06
N ASP A 97 -28.14 -2.33 -17.82
CA ASP A 97 -28.93 -3.43 -17.26
C ASP A 97 -29.29 -3.16 -15.79
N GLU A 98 -28.36 -2.62 -15.00
CA GLU A 98 -28.62 -2.14 -13.63
C GLU A 98 -29.69 -1.05 -13.61
N LYS A 99 -29.63 -0.07 -14.52
CA LYS A 99 -30.67 0.98 -14.62
C LYS A 99 -32.04 0.39 -14.94
N LYS A 100 -32.12 -0.57 -15.87
CA LYS A 100 -33.38 -1.27 -16.20
C LYS A 100 -33.89 -2.07 -15.01
N ALA A 101 -33.02 -2.79 -14.30
CA ALA A 101 -33.36 -3.56 -13.13
C ALA A 101 -33.86 -2.66 -11.98
N LEU A 102 -33.22 -1.51 -11.75
CA LEU A 102 -33.65 -0.51 -10.78
C LEU A 102 -35.01 0.09 -11.15
N ALA A 103 -35.23 0.45 -12.42
CA ALA A 103 -36.52 0.95 -12.89
C ALA A 103 -37.63 -0.11 -12.73
N ALA A 104 -37.33 -1.38 -13.02
CA ALA A 104 -38.27 -2.48 -12.80
C ALA A 104 -38.60 -2.66 -11.30
N LYS A 105 -37.59 -2.58 -10.41
CA LYS A 105 -37.80 -2.61 -8.96
C LYS A 105 -38.65 -1.43 -8.48
N GLN A 106 -38.39 -0.22 -8.96
CA GLN A 106 -39.19 0.96 -8.61
C GLN A 106 -40.66 0.78 -9.04
N ARG A 107 -40.92 0.33 -10.28
CA ARG A 107 -42.28 0.03 -10.76
C ARG A 107 -42.98 -1.05 -9.94
N HIS A 108 -42.23 -2.06 -9.49
CA HIS A 108 -42.78 -3.09 -8.62
C HIS A 108 -43.15 -2.51 -7.25
N GLN A 109 -42.27 -1.69 -6.66
CA GLN A 109 -42.52 -1.03 -5.38
C GLN A 109 -43.73 -0.08 -5.46
N THR A 110 -43.86 0.72 -6.52
CA THR A 110 -45.03 1.61 -6.69
C THR A 110 -46.32 0.82 -6.82
N LYS A 111 -46.32 -0.27 -7.60
CA LYS A 111 -47.49 -1.17 -7.71
C LYS A 111 -47.85 -1.84 -6.38
N MET A 112 -46.86 -2.25 -5.60
CA MET A 112 -47.10 -2.82 -4.28
C MET A 112 -47.63 -1.76 -3.31
N ALA A 113 -47.10 -0.54 -3.35
CA ALA A 113 -47.60 0.58 -2.55
C ALA A 113 -49.04 0.93 -2.93
N GLU A 114 -49.38 0.99 -4.22
CA GLU A 114 -50.74 1.20 -4.71
C GLU A 114 -51.69 0.09 -4.24
N LYS A 115 -51.27 -1.18 -4.31
CA LYS A 115 -52.06 -2.30 -3.78
C LYS A 115 -52.27 -2.20 -2.27
N ILE A 116 -51.24 -1.84 -1.52
CA ILE A 116 -51.32 -1.63 -0.07
C ILE A 116 -52.29 -0.49 0.24
N LEU A 117 -52.22 0.63 -0.51
CA LEU A 117 -53.15 1.76 -0.36
C LEU A 117 -54.59 1.39 -0.71
N GLN A 118 -54.81 0.59 -1.76
CA GLN A 118 -56.14 0.08 -2.10
C GLN A 118 -56.68 -0.87 -1.02
N GLN A 119 -55.83 -1.73 -0.46
CA GLN A 119 -56.19 -2.64 0.61
C GLN A 119 -56.47 -1.91 1.93
N GLN A 120 -55.76 -0.81 2.20
CA GLN A 120 -56.05 0.09 3.32
C GLN A 120 -57.34 0.89 3.10
N ARG A 121 -57.66 1.27 1.85
CA ARG A 121 -58.93 1.94 1.53
C ARG A 121 -60.14 1.01 1.66
N SER A 122 -60.00 -0.27 1.30
CA SER A 122 -61.07 -1.26 1.46
C SER A 122 -61.20 -1.77 2.91
N GLN A 123 -60.11 -1.77 3.68
CA GLN A 123 -60.13 -2.00 5.12
C GLN A 123 -60.19 -0.66 5.89
N GLY A 124 -61.36 -0.01 5.88
CA GLY A 124 -61.59 1.19 6.69
C GLY A 124 -61.23 0.99 8.18
N PHE A 125 -60.82 2.09 8.84
CA PHE A 125 -60.42 2.10 10.25
C PHE A 125 -61.58 1.70 11.17
N ASN A 126 -61.60 0.44 11.61
CA ASN A 126 -62.56 -0.04 12.59
C ASN A 126 -62.06 0.25 14.02
N LYS A 127 -62.97 0.66 14.93
CA LYS A 127 -62.65 1.05 16.31
C LYS A 127 -61.91 -0.05 17.09
N ASP A 128 -62.17 -1.31 16.76
CA ASP A 128 -61.52 -2.46 17.41
C ASP A 128 -60.06 -2.64 16.97
N LYS A 129 -59.72 -2.26 15.72
CA LYS A 129 -58.32 -2.24 15.26
C LYS A 129 -57.54 -1.07 15.84
N ALA A 130 -58.17 0.08 16.08
CA ALA A 130 -57.52 1.22 16.72
C ALA A 130 -57.09 0.90 18.18
N LYS A 131 -57.95 0.20 18.94
CA LYS A 131 -57.62 -0.23 20.32
C LYS A 131 -56.47 -1.25 20.36
N SER A 132 -56.45 -2.20 19.42
CA SER A 132 -55.36 -3.19 19.31
C SER A 132 -54.05 -2.59 18.78
N TRP A 133 -54.11 -1.58 17.92
CA TRP A 133 -52.93 -0.82 17.50
C TRP A 133 -52.31 -0.03 18.64
N ILE A 134 -53.10 0.62 19.49
CA ILE A 134 -52.57 1.37 20.65
C ILE A 134 -51.91 0.42 21.67
N GLY A 135 -52.51 -0.75 21.91
CA GLY A 135 -51.93 -1.78 22.77
C GLY A 135 -50.62 -2.37 22.22
N GLY A 136 -50.60 -2.74 20.93
CA GLY A 136 -49.42 -3.28 20.26
C GLY A 136 -48.31 -2.25 20.06
N ALA A 137 -48.65 -0.99 19.78
CA ALA A 137 -47.68 0.09 19.66
C ALA A 137 -46.91 0.28 20.96
N ARG A 138 -47.58 0.26 22.13
CA ARG A 138 -46.97 0.45 23.45
C ARG A 138 -45.91 -0.61 23.80
N LEU A 139 -46.10 -1.84 23.34
CA LEU A 139 -45.13 -2.95 23.46
C LEU A 139 -43.92 -2.79 22.53
N LEU A 140 -44.10 -2.17 21.38
CA LEU A 140 -43.02 -1.96 20.40
C LEU A 140 -42.27 -0.63 20.59
N VAL A 141 -42.75 0.28 21.44
CA VAL A 141 -42.09 1.55 21.76
C VAL A 141 -40.59 1.38 22.09
N PRO A 142 -40.16 0.42 22.94
CA PRO A 142 -38.75 0.31 23.33
C PRO A 142 -37.82 -0.02 22.15
N VAL A 143 -38.34 -0.68 21.11
CA VAL A 143 -37.57 -1.11 19.94
C VAL A 143 -37.73 -0.12 18.77
N LEU A 144 -38.92 0.43 18.58
CA LEU A 144 -39.22 1.37 17.50
C LEU A 144 -38.64 2.77 17.75
N VAL A 145 -38.58 3.24 19.00
CA VAL A 145 -38.02 4.56 19.32
C VAL A 145 -36.54 4.65 18.91
N PRO A 146 -35.66 3.70 19.26
CA PRO A 146 -34.27 3.70 18.79
C PRO A 146 -34.13 3.59 17.27
N LEU A 147 -34.97 2.78 16.61
CA LEU A 147 -34.93 2.61 15.16
C LEU A 147 -35.41 3.85 14.40
N ALA A 148 -36.47 4.50 14.88
CA ALA A 148 -36.94 5.76 14.33
C ALA A 148 -35.91 6.88 14.52
N TYR A 149 -35.26 6.94 15.70
CA TYR A 149 -34.16 7.87 15.94
C TYR A 149 -32.98 7.62 14.98
N ARG A 150 -32.61 6.35 14.75
CA ARG A 150 -31.60 5.99 13.73
C ARG A 150 -32.01 6.38 12.31
N ALA A 151 -33.29 6.23 11.96
CA ALA A 151 -33.80 6.60 10.63
C ALA A 151 -33.83 8.13 10.42
N ILE A 152 -34.33 8.89 11.40
CA ILE A 152 -34.37 10.37 11.37
C ILE A 152 -32.95 10.91 11.27
N THR A 153 -32.04 10.39 12.10
CA THR A 153 -30.64 10.81 12.06
C THR A 153 -29.92 10.35 10.79
N ALA A 154 -30.36 9.29 10.10
CA ALA A 154 -29.79 8.87 8.81
C ALA A 154 -30.23 9.77 7.63
N ILE A 155 -31.45 10.34 7.69
CA ILE A 155 -31.96 11.28 6.69
C ILE A 155 -31.21 12.61 6.78
N GLN A 156 -31.01 13.13 7.99
CA GLN A 156 -30.24 14.35 8.24
C GLN A 156 -28.75 14.23 7.88
N ARG A 157 -28.23 12.98 7.82
CA ARG A 157 -26.85 12.66 7.41
C ARG A 157 -26.62 12.63 5.89
N ARG A 158 -27.64 12.79 5.04
CA ARG A 158 -27.47 12.76 3.58
C ARG A 158 -26.97 14.07 2.98
N GLU A 159 -27.13 15.20 3.67
CA GLU A 159 -26.80 16.50 3.07
C GLU A 159 -25.30 16.84 3.18
N HIS A 160 -24.53 16.21 4.06
CA HIS A 160 -23.10 16.50 4.24
C HIS A 160 -22.25 15.27 4.59
N SER A 161 -22.00 14.32 3.68
CA SER A 161 -20.90 13.34 3.86
C SER A 161 -20.65 12.42 2.66
N SER A 162 -19.47 12.53 2.04
CA SER A 162 -18.91 11.47 1.16
C SER A 162 -17.70 10.76 1.81
N ALA A 163 -17.00 11.41 2.75
CA ALA A 163 -15.80 10.85 3.38
C ALA A 163 -16.07 10.22 4.77
N ALA A 164 -16.96 10.80 5.58
CA ALA A 164 -17.21 10.35 6.97
C ALA A 164 -17.99 9.02 7.07
N GLN A 165 -18.80 8.69 6.06
CA GLN A 165 -19.62 7.46 6.06
C GLN A 165 -18.80 6.17 6.02
N LYS A 166 -17.57 6.19 5.49
CA LYS A 166 -16.72 5.00 5.44
C LYS A 166 -16.18 4.57 6.81
N PHE A 167 -16.22 5.47 7.81
CA PHE A 167 -15.64 5.23 9.13
C PHE A 167 -16.68 5.23 10.27
N GLY A 168 -17.98 5.33 9.95
CA GLY A 168 -19.06 5.15 10.93
C GLY A 168 -19.22 6.30 11.94
N VAL A 169 -18.70 7.50 11.65
CA VAL A 169 -18.67 8.61 12.63
C VAL A 169 -19.54 9.80 12.24
N SER A 170 -20.05 10.53 13.24
CA SER A 170 -20.74 11.82 13.08
C SER A 170 -19.79 12.89 12.55
N ALA A 171 -20.26 13.72 11.59
CA ALA A 171 -19.48 14.82 11.03
C ALA A 171 -19.01 15.84 12.09
N ASN A 172 -19.76 16.00 13.18
CA ASN A 172 -19.41 16.90 14.30
C ASN A 172 -18.22 16.37 15.12
N ASP A 173 -18.09 15.05 15.27
CA ASP A 173 -16.96 14.46 16.00
C ASP A 173 -15.70 14.42 15.11
N ALA A 174 -15.88 14.24 13.80
CA ALA A 174 -14.81 14.38 12.83
C ALA A 174 -14.29 15.82 12.72
N ALA A 175 -15.11 16.84 13.00
CA ALA A 175 -14.70 18.25 12.98
C ALA A 175 -13.83 18.66 14.19
N ARG A 176 -13.88 17.89 15.30
CA ARG A 176 -13.04 18.13 16.50
C ARG A 176 -11.59 17.69 16.30
N TYR A 177 -11.37 16.72 15.41
CA TYR A 177 -10.05 16.20 15.11
C TYR A 177 -9.58 16.74 13.75
N GLN A 178 -8.32 17.18 13.67
CA GLN A 178 -7.71 17.68 12.44
C GLN A 178 -6.55 16.76 12.04
N GLY A 179 -6.33 16.57 10.74
CA GLY A 179 -5.27 15.70 10.21
C GLY A 179 -5.80 14.48 9.45
N HIS A 180 -4.89 13.63 8.98
CA HIS A 180 -5.20 12.45 8.16
C HIS A 180 -5.92 11.34 8.96
N GLY A 181 -5.67 11.27 10.27
CA GLY A 181 -6.24 10.31 11.21
C GLY A 181 -7.54 10.76 11.88
N ALA A 182 -8.03 11.97 11.57
CA ALA A 182 -9.24 12.53 12.19
C ALA A 182 -10.47 11.60 12.13
N PRO A 183 -10.76 10.90 11.00
CA PRO A 183 -11.87 9.95 10.96
C PRO A 183 -11.71 8.76 11.92
N LEU A 184 -10.48 8.31 12.17
CA LEU A 184 -10.20 7.20 13.08
C LEU A 184 -10.30 7.63 14.54
N LEU A 185 -9.82 8.83 14.89
CA LEU A 185 -9.97 9.40 16.23
C LEU A 185 -11.44 9.58 16.61
N ALA A 186 -12.23 10.08 15.66
CA ALA A 186 -13.66 10.22 15.86
C ALA A 186 -14.34 8.84 16.06
N ARG A 187 -13.86 7.79 15.37
CA ARG A 187 -14.39 6.43 15.51
C ARG A 187 -14.02 5.84 16.88
N ILE A 188 -12.78 6.01 17.33
CA ILE A 188 -12.35 5.61 18.67
C ILE A 188 -13.27 6.21 19.74
N GLU A 189 -13.59 7.50 19.62
CA GLU A 189 -14.49 8.17 20.56
C GLU A 189 -15.92 7.60 20.53
N ALA A 190 -16.44 7.28 19.34
CA ALA A 190 -17.72 6.59 19.21
C ALA A 190 -17.70 5.17 19.85
N THR A 191 -16.60 4.43 19.72
CA THR A 191 -16.40 3.13 20.35
C THR A 191 -16.32 3.27 21.88
N ARG A 192 -15.65 4.29 22.41
CA ARG A 192 -15.66 4.62 23.86
C ARG A 192 -17.07 4.93 24.37
N GLY A 193 -17.86 5.64 23.58
CA GLY A 193 -19.29 5.86 23.85
C GLY A 193 -20.05 4.53 23.99
N SER A 194 -19.82 3.60 23.05
CA SER A 194 -20.43 2.26 23.09
C SER A 194 -20.02 1.45 24.33
N LEU A 195 -18.74 1.52 24.74
CA LEU A 195 -18.27 0.88 25.97
C LEU A 195 -18.88 1.49 27.24
N THR A 196 -19.13 2.80 27.22
CA THR A 196 -19.83 3.49 28.32
C THR A 196 -21.28 3.03 28.42
N GLU A 197 -21.96 2.83 27.30
CA GLU A 197 -23.31 2.25 27.28
C GLU A 197 -23.33 0.79 27.73
N LEU A 198 -22.32 -0.01 27.35
CA LEU A 198 -22.14 -1.38 27.88
C LEU A 198 -21.93 -1.40 29.40
N ARG A 199 -21.17 -0.43 29.94
CA ARG A 199 -21.02 -0.28 31.39
C ARG A 199 -22.36 0.02 32.06
N LYS A 200 -23.20 0.84 31.44
CA LYS A 200 -24.53 1.23 31.96
C LYS A 200 -25.56 0.11 31.86
N SER A 201 -25.45 -0.79 30.89
CA SER A 201 -26.39 -1.92 30.75
C SER A 201 -26.30 -2.92 31.90
N GLY A 202 -25.19 -2.92 32.65
CA GLY A 202 -25.04 -3.71 33.88
C GLY A 202 -24.81 -5.21 33.65
N VAL A 203 -24.40 -5.60 32.45
CA VAL A 203 -24.06 -7.01 32.12
C VAL A 203 -22.88 -7.46 32.97
N LYS A 204 -23.08 -8.53 33.77
CA LYS A 204 -22.07 -9.04 34.70
C LYS A 204 -20.84 -9.57 33.96
N GLY A 205 -19.64 -9.32 34.49
CA GLY A 205 -18.38 -9.83 33.94
C GLY A 205 -17.73 -8.96 32.85
N THR A 206 -18.38 -7.87 32.43
CA THR A 206 -17.89 -7.01 31.33
C THR A 206 -16.88 -5.95 31.76
N ASP A 207 -16.71 -5.69 33.07
CA ASP A 207 -15.80 -4.65 33.58
C ASP A 207 -14.34 -4.86 33.16
N GLY A 208 -13.87 -6.11 33.18
CA GLY A 208 -12.51 -6.46 32.74
C GLY A 208 -12.31 -6.18 31.24
N PHE A 209 -13.30 -6.56 30.43
CA PHE A 209 -13.33 -6.29 29.00
C PHE A 209 -13.35 -4.78 28.70
N ILE A 210 -14.21 -4.01 29.39
CA ILE A 210 -14.30 -2.55 29.20
C ILE A 210 -12.94 -1.89 29.53
N LYS A 211 -12.25 -2.35 30.58
CA LYS A 211 -10.93 -1.82 30.94
C LYS A 211 -9.88 -2.14 29.86
N ASP A 212 -9.85 -3.40 29.39
CA ASP A 212 -8.94 -3.82 28.31
C ASP A 212 -9.21 -3.07 27.01
N ALA A 213 -10.48 -2.96 26.61
CA ALA A 213 -10.93 -2.26 25.42
C ALA A 213 -10.51 -0.78 25.44
N ASN A 214 -10.67 -0.09 26.58
CA ASN A 214 -10.21 1.30 26.71
C ASN A 214 -8.68 1.40 26.59
N SER A 215 -7.92 0.50 27.23
CA SER A 215 -6.45 0.48 27.10
C SER A 215 -6.01 0.27 25.66
N ARG A 216 -6.70 -0.58 24.89
CA ARG A 216 -6.42 -0.80 23.46
C ARG A 216 -6.75 0.44 22.63
N LEU A 217 -7.85 1.14 22.93
CA LEU A 217 -8.21 2.39 22.26
C LEU A 217 -7.20 3.52 22.52
N ASP A 218 -6.60 3.56 23.71
CA ASP A 218 -5.51 4.50 24.04
C ASP A 218 -4.28 4.23 23.16
N VAL A 219 -3.86 2.97 23.07
CA VAL A 219 -2.73 2.55 22.21
C VAL A 219 -3.01 2.89 20.73
N MET A 220 -4.24 2.69 20.25
CA MET A 220 -4.63 3.06 18.88
C MET A 220 -4.58 4.57 18.66
N THR A 221 -4.96 5.38 19.65
CA THR A 221 -4.88 6.84 19.60
C THR A 221 -3.43 7.30 19.43
N ASP A 222 -2.51 6.72 20.21
CA ASP A 222 -1.08 7.01 20.10
C ASP A 222 -0.49 6.56 18.75
N ALA A 223 -0.94 5.41 18.24
CA ALA A 223 -0.54 4.92 16.92
C ALA A 223 -1.00 5.86 15.79
N ILE A 224 -2.21 6.42 15.88
CA ILE A 224 -2.71 7.43 14.91
C ILE A 224 -1.83 8.69 14.95
N ASN A 225 -1.55 9.21 16.14
CA ASN A 225 -0.71 10.39 16.32
C ASN A 225 0.72 10.18 15.79
N THR A 226 1.24 8.96 15.94
CA THR A 226 2.54 8.57 15.39
C THR A 226 2.49 8.46 13.86
N ALA A 227 1.41 7.92 13.31
CA ALA A 227 1.21 7.76 11.86
C ALA A 227 1.16 9.08 11.09
N GLU A 228 0.72 10.19 11.72
CA GLU A 228 0.76 11.53 11.11
C GLU A 228 2.17 11.97 10.72
N LYS A 229 3.19 11.52 11.47
CA LYS A 229 4.60 11.87 11.24
C LYS A 229 5.28 10.93 10.24
N MET A 230 4.58 9.90 9.75
CA MET A 230 5.12 8.90 8.83
C MET A 230 4.92 9.30 7.36
N THR A 231 5.67 8.63 6.47
CA THR A 231 5.44 8.74 5.02
C THR A 231 4.02 8.33 4.65
N PRO A 232 3.43 8.83 3.53
CA PRO A 232 2.06 8.51 3.14
C PRO A 232 1.75 7.01 3.04
N GLU A 233 2.70 6.22 2.53
CA GLU A 233 2.54 4.77 2.41
C GLU A 233 2.56 4.06 3.77
N GLN A 234 3.47 4.45 4.67
CA GLN A 234 3.51 3.92 6.03
C GLN A 234 2.26 4.32 6.83
N ARG A 235 1.83 5.58 6.71
CA ARG A 235 0.60 6.09 7.32
C ARG A 235 -0.63 5.31 6.86
N ARG A 236 -0.77 5.07 5.55
CA ARG A 236 -1.89 4.27 5.01
C ARG A 236 -1.90 2.86 5.59
N ARG A 237 -0.74 2.20 5.68
CA ARG A 237 -0.63 0.85 6.28
C ARG A 237 -1.00 0.87 7.77
N ALA A 238 -0.50 1.84 8.53
CA ALA A 238 -0.83 2.00 9.94
C ALA A 238 -2.35 2.20 10.14
N HIS A 239 -2.94 3.14 9.41
CA HIS A 239 -4.39 3.39 9.46
C HIS A 239 -5.22 2.16 9.07
N HIS A 240 -4.76 1.35 8.10
CA HIS A 240 -5.44 0.11 7.74
C HIS A 240 -5.42 -0.92 8.87
N SER A 241 -4.26 -1.10 9.53
CA SER A 241 -4.14 -1.97 10.70
C SER A 241 -5.04 -1.52 11.86
N ILE A 242 -5.06 -0.21 12.14
CA ILE A 242 -5.91 0.37 13.19
C ILE A 242 -7.40 0.17 12.87
N THR A 243 -7.78 0.32 11.60
CA THR A 243 -9.17 0.07 11.17
C THR A 243 -9.59 -1.38 11.43
N ALA A 244 -8.73 -2.34 11.08
CA ALA A 244 -9.01 -3.76 11.30
C ALA A 244 -9.13 -4.11 12.80
N GLU A 245 -8.30 -3.47 13.63
CA GLU A 245 -8.36 -3.64 15.09
C GLU A 245 -9.66 -3.06 15.68
N LEU A 246 -10.09 -1.88 15.22
CA LEU A 246 -11.39 -1.30 15.60
C LEU A 246 -12.56 -2.20 15.16
N ASP A 247 -12.51 -2.77 13.95
CA ASP A 247 -13.53 -3.71 13.48
C ASP A 247 -13.57 -5.01 14.31
N SER A 248 -12.42 -5.45 14.83
CA SER A 248 -12.33 -6.58 15.77
C SER A 248 -12.98 -6.24 17.11
N LEU A 249 -12.66 -5.06 17.65
CA LEU A 249 -13.19 -4.59 18.92
C LEU A 249 -14.71 -4.37 18.87
N ASP A 250 -15.22 -3.78 17.79
CA ASP A 250 -16.67 -3.58 17.60
C ASP A 250 -17.43 -4.93 17.60
N ARG A 251 -16.85 -5.98 17.00
CA ARG A 251 -17.42 -7.33 17.03
C ARG A 251 -17.43 -7.92 18.44
N GLN A 252 -16.38 -7.70 19.22
CA GLN A 252 -16.30 -8.13 20.63
C GLN A 252 -17.37 -7.40 21.47
N ILE A 253 -17.51 -6.08 21.30
CA ILE A 253 -18.53 -5.29 22.00
C ILE A 253 -19.95 -5.80 21.68
N ILE A 254 -20.24 -6.11 20.42
CA ILE A 254 -21.54 -6.67 20.02
C ILE A 254 -21.76 -8.05 20.65
N SER A 255 -20.71 -8.88 20.73
CA SER A 255 -20.79 -10.20 21.40
C SER A 255 -21.12 -10.05 22.88
N GLU A 256 -20.51 -9.10 23.59
CA GLU A 256 -20.76 -8.85 25.01
C GLU A 256 -22.12 -8.20 25.28
N LEU A 257 -22.68 -7.46 24.31
CA LEU A 257 -24.03 -6.89 24.39
C LEU A 257 -25.14 -7.90 24.05
N GLY A 258 -24.80 -8.93 23.27
CA GLY A 258 -25.74 -9.97 22.84
C GLY A 258 -25.77 -11.21 23.74
N ALA A 259 -24.85 -11.29 24.71
CA ALA A 259 -24.79 -12.32 25.76
C ALA A 259 -25.57 -11.89 27.00
#